data_AF-A0AAW4YAG9-F1
#
_entry.id   AF-A0AAW4YAG9-F1
#
_cell.length_a   1.000
_cell.length_b   1.000
_cell.length_c   1.000
_cell.angle_alpha   90.00
_cell.angle_beta   90.00
_cell.angle_gamma   90.00
#
_symmetry.space_group_name_H-M   'P 1'
#
loop_
_entity.id
_entity.type
_entity.pdbx_description
1 polymer ?
#
loop_
_entity_poly.entity_id
_entity_poly.type
_entity_poly.pdbx_seq_one_letter_code
_entity_poly.pdbx_strand_id
1 'polypeptide(L)' 'MTHLLETFEMSIDHQEDGLVVISMPVTDKVKQPFGYLHGGASIALGETACSLGSANLIDTTKFIPLGLEMNA' A
#
# COMPACT_ATOMS: atom_id res chain seq x y z
N MET A 1 -10.83 -8.37 -11.20
CA MET A 1 -9.51 -9.01 -10.97
C MET A 1 -9.12 -8.52 -9.59
N THR A 2 -9.28 -9.34 -8.54
CA THR A 2 -9.20 -8.84 -7.15
C THR A 2 -7.75 -8.76 -6.71
N HIS A 3 -7.10 -7.62 -6.98
CA HIS A 3 -5.73 -7.36 -6.52
C HIS A 3 -5.72 -6.85 -5.08
N LEU A 4 -4.56 -6.85 -4.44
CA LEU A 4 -4.41 -6.60 -2.99
C LEU A 4 -5.05 -5.27 -2.52
N LEU A 5 -5.01 -4.23 -3.36
CA LEU A 5 -5.65 -2.94 -3.08
C LEU A 5 -7.16 -3.10 -2.83
N GLU A 6 -7.83 -3.88 -3.67
CA GLU A 6 -9.26 -4.19 -3.53
C GLU A 6 -9.49 -5.12 -2.33
N THR A 7 -8.63 -6.14 -2.15
CA THR A 7 -8.73 -7.08 -1.02
C THR A 7 -8.68 -6.36 0.33
N PHE A 8 -7.84 -5.33 0.47
CA PHE A 8 -7.72 -4.55 1.71
C PHE A 8 -8.62 -3.30 1.74
N GLU A 9 -9.44 -3.06 0.70
CA GLU A 9 -10.28 -1.85 0.60
C GLU A 9 -9.46 -0.56 0.78
N MET A 10 -8.29 -0.50 0.15
CA MET A 10 -7.44 0.68 0.19
C MET A 10 -8.06 1.84 -0.63
N SER A 11 -8.02 3.05 -0.09
CA SER A 11 -8.38 4.28 -0.78
C SER A 11 -7.21 5.24 -0.85
N ILE A 12 -6.96 5.81 -2.03
CA ILE A 12 -5.99 6.87 -2.21
C ILE A 12 -6.65 8.19 -1.82
N ASP A 13 -6.20 8.78 -0.73
CA ASP A 13 -6.79 10.00 -0.18
C ASP A 13 -6.13 11.26 -0.74
N HIS A 14 -4.82 11.19 -1.03
CA HIS A 14 -4.06 12.31 -1.58
C HIS A 14 -2.81 11.83 -2.34
N GLN A 15 -2.44 12.57 -3.40
CA GLN A 15 -1.22 12.33 -4.20
C GLN A 15 -0.64 13.66 -4.68
N GLU A 16 0.65 13.85 -4.46
CA GLU A 16 1.48 14.89 -5.07
C GLU A 16 2.92 14.37 -5.24
N ASP A 17 3.78 15.12 -5.92
CA ASP A 17 5.15 14.68 -6.20
C ASP A 17 5.93 14.45 -4.89
N GLY A 18 6.27 13.20 -4.63
CA GLY A 18 6.99 12.79 -3.42
C GLY A 18 6.11 12.49 -2.20
N LEU A 19 4.78 12.58 -2.30
CA LEU A 19 3.85 12.24 -1.22
C LEU A 19 2.62 11.48 -1.73
N VAL A 20 2.31 10.35 -1.07
CA VAL A 20 1.08 9.59 -1.28
C VAL A 20 0.46 9.27 0.08
N VAL A 21 -0.84 9.53 0.22
CA VAL A 21 -1.63 9.18 1.40
C VAL A 21 -2.65 8.12 1.00
N ILE A 22 -2.59 6.97 1.67
CA ILE A 22 -3.53 5.86 1.49
C ILE A 22 -4.13 5.49 2.85
N SER A 23 -5.44 5.28 2.88
CA SER A 23 -6.14 4.69 4.03
C SER A 23 -6.71 3.31 3.69
N MET A 24 -6.95 2.51 4.72
CA MET A 24 -7.68 1.24 4.61
C MET A 24 -8.44 0.96 5.92
N PRO A 25 -9.61 0.29 5.88
CA PRO A 25 -10.35 -0.06 7.07
C PRO A 25 -9.74 -1.24 7.83
N VAL A 26 -9.78 -1.20 9.17
CA VAL A 26 -9.38 -2.34 10.03
C VAL A 26 -10.58 -3.26 10.22
N THR A 27 -10.78 -4.18 9.28
CA THR A 27 -11.81 -5.24 9.37
C THR A 27 -11.19 -6.58 9.77
N ASP A 28 -12.01 -7.59 10.04
CA ASP A 28 -11.52 -8.90 10.50
C ASP A 28 -10.63 -9.61 9.46
N LYS A 29 -10.72 -9.24 8.17
CA LYS A 29 -9.87 -9.80 7.09
C LYS A 29 -8.40 -9.37 7.18
N VAL A 30 -8.10 -8.28 7.88
CA VAL A 30 -6.75 -7.71 8.04
C VAL A 30 -6.24 -7.76 9.48
N LYS A 31 -6.98 -8.40 10.39
CA LYS A 31 -6.54 -8.59 11.78
C LYS A 31 -5.68 -9.84 11.92
N GLN A 32 -4.72 -9.78 12.83
CA GLN A 32 -4.05 -10.96 13.34
C GLN A 32 -4.96 -11.75 14.30
N PRO A 33 -4.64 -13.01 14.64
CA PRO A 33 -5.49 -13.86 15.49
C PRO A 33 -5.87 -13.28 16.86
N PHE A 34 -5.10 -12.31 17.36
CA PHE A 34 -5.35 -11.61 18.63
C PHE A 34 -6.28 -10.40 18.53
N GLY A 35 -6.83 -10.11 17.34
CA GLY A 35 -7.83 -9.04 17.14
C GLY A 35 -7.26 -7.64 16.84
N TYR A 36 -5.94 -7.51 16.73
CA TYR A 36 -5.27 -6.27 16.31
C TYR A 36 -5.03 -6.26 14.80
N LEU A 37 -4.77 -5.09 14.22
CA LEU A 37 -4.27 -4.99 12.84
C LEU A 37 -3.01 -5.85 12.66
N HIS A 38 -2.97 -6.67 11.61
CA HIS A 38 -1.80 -7.49 11.30
C HIS A 38 -0.65 -6.58 10.82
N GLY A 39 0.56 -6.75 11.39
CA GLY A 39 1.72 -5.93 11.01
C GLY A 39 2.02 -5.97 9.51
N GLY A 40 1.94 -7.15 8.90
CA GLY A 40 2.06 -7.32 7.44
C GLY A 40 0.99 -6.58 6.61
N ALA A 41 -0.22 -6.35 7.16
CA ALA A 41 -1.22 -5.54 6.46
C ALA A 41 -0.85 -4.05 6.48
N SER A 42 -0.30 -3.57 7.60
CA SER A 42 0.26 -2.22 7.70
C SER A 42 1.47 -2.03 6.78
N ILE A 43 2.36 -3.03 6.70
CA ILE A 43 3.51 -3.00 5.78
C ILE A 43 3.01 -2.96 4.33
N ALA A 44 2.06 -3.82 3.96
CA ALA A 44 1.50 -3.83 2.60
C ALA A 44 0.85 -2.49 2.22
N LEU A 45 0.18 -1.81 3.15
CA LEU A 45 -0.37 -0.47 2.92
C LEU A 45 0.74 0.54 2.62
N GLY A 46 1.80 0.57 3.43
CA GLY A 46 2.93 1.47 3.23
C GLY A 46 3.72 1.17 1.94
N GLU A 47 3.96 -0.11 1.64
CA GLU A 47 4.66 -0.51 0.42
C GLU A 47 3.84 -0.14 -0.83
N THR A 48 2.51 -0.27 -0.76
CA THR A 48 1.61 0.19 -1.83
C THR A 48 1.74 1.71 -2.05
N ALA A 49 1.78 2.50 -0.97
CA ALA A 49 1.95 3.95 -1.07
C ALA A 49 3.29 4.34 -1.70
N CYS A 50 4.39 3.72 -1.28
CA CYS A 50 5.73 3.98 -1.82
C CYS A 50 5.87 3.53 -3.28
N SER A 51 5.26 2.41 -3.65
CA SER A 51 5.25 1.92 -5.04
C SER A 51 4.51 2.89 -5.96
N LEU A 52 3.33 3.36 -5.54
CA LEU A 52 2.56 4.37 -6.28
C LEU A 52 3.32 5.70 -6.38
N GLY A 53 3.90 6.17 -5.28
CA GLY A 53 4.71 7.39 -5.27
C GLY A 53 5.92 7.30 -6.19
N SER A 54 6.60 6.15 -6.22
CA SER A 54 7.74 5.91 -7.12
C SER A 54 7.28 5.89 -8.59
N ALA A 55 6.14 5.27 -8.89
CA ALA A 55 5.56 5.25 -10.23
C ALA A 55 5.23 6.66 -10.72
N ASN A 56 4.78 7.56 -9.84
CA ASN A 56 4.48 8.96 -10.18
C ASN A 56 5.73 9.78 -10.53
N LEU A 57 6.92 9.37 -10.06
CA LEU A 57 8.18 10.10 -10.22
C LEU A 57 9.06 9.61 -11.37
N ILE A 58 8.66 8.53 -12.08
CA ILE A 58 9.46 7.92 -13.14
C ILE A 58 8.65 7.68 -14.42
N ASP A 59 9.35 7.43 -15.53
CA ASP A 59 8.72 7.02 -16.79
C ASP A 59 8.34 5.53 -16.73
N THR A 60 7.07 5.26 -16.42
CA THR A 60 6.53 3.90 -16.27
C THR A 60 6.43 3.10 -17.57
N THR A 61 6.71 3.72 -18.72
CA THR A 61 6.86 2.99 -20.00
C THR A 61 8.24 2.33 -20.13
N LYS A 62 9.21 2.78 -19.33
CA LYS A 62 10.59 2.27 -19.33
C LYS A 62 10.94 1.49 -18.06
N PHE A 63 10.36 1.88 -16.94
CA PHE A 63 10.70 1.34 -15.62
C PHE A 63 9.44 0.91 -14.87
N ILE A 64 9.57 -0.10 -14.03
CA ILE A 64 8.50 -0.54 -13.13
C ILE A 64 9.08 -0.50 -11.71
N PRO A 65 8.48 0.26 -10.78
CA PRO A 65 8.93 0.25 -9.39
C PRO A 65 8.57 -1.08 -8.74
N LEU A 66 9.50 -1.64 -7.99
CA LEU A 66 9.31 -2.86 -7.21
C LEU A 66 9.72 -2.59 -5.76
N GLY A 67 8.91 -3.09 -4.83
CA GLY A 67 9.28 -3.07 -3.41
C GLY A 67 10.54 -3.91 -3.18
N LEU A 68 11.40 -3.43 -2.28
CA LEU A 68 12.64 -4.12 -1.91
C LEU A 68 12.54 -4.62 -0.47
N GLU A 69 12.31 -3.72 0.47
CA GLU A 69 12.21 -4.01 1.88
C GLU A 69 11.45 -2.89 2.60
N MET A 70 10.71 -3.29 3.64
CA MET A 70 10.10 -2.42 4.63
C MET A 70 10.13 -3.14 5.97
N ASN A 71 10.50 -2.44 7.03
CA ASN A 71 10.51 -2.97 8.39
C ASN A 71 9.40 -2.36 9.24
N ALA A 72 8.91 -3.14 10.21
CA ALA A 72 7.95 -2.72 11.23
C ALA A 72 8.45 -3.08 12.63
#